data_AF-A0ABD6P0I6-F1
#
_entry.id   AF-A0ABD6P0I6-F1
#
_cell.length_a   1.000
_cell.length_b   1.000
_cell.length_c   1.000
_cell.angle_alpha   90.00
_cell.angle_beta   90.00
_cell.angle_gamma   90.00
#
_symmetry.space_group_name_H-M   'P 1'
#
loop_
_entity.id
_entity.type
_entity.pdbx_description
1 polymer ?
#
loop_
_entity_poly.entity_id
_entity_poly.type
_entity_poly.pdbx_seq_one_letter_code
_entity_poly.pdbx_strand_id
1 'polypeptide(L)'
;NQFVALMNTGAAQYAMGEAANVSPLQAVEQQLLGVINTPTQLLLGRPLIGNGANGAPGADGQAGGLLIGNGGNGGAGTAAHPAGGNGGAAGLFGNGGAGGPGKVNSVKAPGGNGGAGGLLFGNGGVGGTGGTGQGGTGGTGGAAGLFGTGGVGGTGGAATLGADGGAGGAGGAGGLFGTGGAGGRGGTTFNALGGNAGAAGAGGAGGAGGLVFGSGGAGGAGGDATAVIPGTGTGGAGGIGGHGGFLNGAGGAGGSGGLGITAGGSGGAGGTGGTLSGSGGAGGAGGLGAAGGAGGDAGLLFGDGGNGGSGGPSGTAGGNGGNGGRAALLIGFGGNGGNGGTGTPDGTGGLGGDGGQLIGVPGNPGLP
;
A
#
# COMPACT_ATOMS: atom_id res chain seq x y z
N ASN A 1 -31.28 42.47 -31.34
CA ASN A 1 -31.34 41.04 -31.75
C ASN A 1 -30.24 40.63 -32.75
N GLN A 2 -29.77 41.48 -33.66
CA GLN A 2 -28.65 41.13 -34.57
C GLN A 2 -27.27 41.05 -33.88
N PHE A 3 -26.98 41.91 -32.91
CA PHE A 3 -25.70 41.91 -32.19
C PHE A 3 -25.45 40.62 -31.39
N VAL A 4 -26.48 40.12 -30.69
CA VAL A 4 -26.40 38.87 -29.92
C VAL A 4 -26.27 37.65 -30.84
N ALA A 5 -26.92 37.66 -32.00
CA ALA A 5 -26.74 36.61 -33.01
C ALA A 5 -25.31 36.59 -33.56
N LEU A 6 -24.74 37.75 -33.89
CA LEU A 6 -23.36 37.89 -34.38
C LEU A 6 -22.32 37.45 -33.33
N MET A 7 -22.55 37.76 -32.06
CA MET A 7 -21.67 37.34 -30.96
C MET A 7 -21.68 35.82 -30.76
N ASN A 8 -22.84 35.17 -30.87
CA ASN A 8 -22.95 33.70 -30.81
C ASN A 8 -22.31 33.01 -32.02
N THR A 9 -22.41 33.60 -33.22
CA THR A 9 -21.74 33.05 -34.42
C THR A 9 -20.21 33.21 -34.34
N GLY A 10 -19.72 34.35 -33.83
CA GLY A 10 -18.28 34.58 -33.61
C GLY A 10 -17.66 33.63 -32.58
N ALA A 11 -18.36 33.35 -31.47
CA ALA A 11 -17.92 32.39 -30.46
C ALA A 11 -17.87 30.94 -31.00
N ALA A 12 -18.85 30.53 -31.81
CA ALA A 12 -18.86 29.22 -32.45
C ALA A 12 -17.74 29.08 -33.50
N GLN A 13 -17.43 30.14 -34.26
CA GLN A 13 -16.34 30.17 -35.23
C GLN A 13 -14.96 30.14 -34.56
N TYR A 14 -14.79 30.80 -33.40
CA TYR A 14 -13.58 30.71 -32.59
C TYR A 14 -13.38 29.31 -31.99
N ALA A 15 -14.43 28.69 -31.45
CA ALA A 15 -14.37 27.32 -30.91
C ALA A 15 -14.10 26.27 -32.01
N MET A 16 -14.67 26.46 -33.20
CA MET A 16 -14.37 25.60 -34.36
C MET A 16 -12.97 25.85 -34.93
N GLY A 17 -12.44 27.08 -34.85
CA GLY A 17 -11.06 27.42 -35.21
C GLY A 17 -10.02 26.78 -34.28
N GLU A 18 -10.27 26.76 -32.97
CA GLU A 18 -9.44 26.01 -32.01
C GLU A 18 -9.50 24.50 -32.29
N ALA A 19 -10.69 23.92 -32.46
CA ALA A 19 -10.82 22.49 -32.74
C ALA A 19 -10.21 22.07 -34.10
N ALA A 20 -10.29 22.93 -35.12
CA ALA A 20 -9.72 22.67 -36.44
C ALA A 20 -8.20 22.88 -36.51
N ASN A 21 -7.60 23.69 -35.63
CA ASN A 21 -6.14 23.85 -35.52
C ASN A 21 -5.46 22.88 -34.56
N VAL A 22 -6.19 22.29 -33.62
CA VAL A 22 -5.65 21.28 -32.69
C VAL A 22 -5.39 19.94 -33.39
N SER A 23 -6.25 19.53 -34.34
CA SER A 23 -6.09 18.23 -35.02
C SER A 23 -4.89 18.14 -35.99
N PRO A 24 -4.50 19.19 -36.75
CA PRO A 24 -3.28 19.19 -37.55
C PRO A 24 -2.02 19.21 -36.68
N LEU A 25 -2.03 19.94 -35.56
CA LEU A 25 -0.90 19.97 -34.62
C LEU A 25 -0.70 18.61 -33.95
N GLN A 26 -1.78 17.93 -33.54
CA GLN A 26 -1.71 16.56 -33.02
C GLN A 26 -1.16 15.56 -34.06
N ALA A 27 -1.53 15.71 -35.34
CA ALA A 27 -0.99 14.87 -36.40
C ALA A 27 0.51 15.12 -36.62
N VAL A 28 0.96 16.38 -36.59
CA VAL A 28 2.38 16.75 -36.68
C VAL A 28 3.17 16.23 -35.48
N GLU A 29 2.62 16.33 -34.28
CA GLU A 29 3.23 15.75 -33.06
C GLU A 29 3.37 14.23 -33.14
N GLN A 30 2.33 13.53 -33.61
CA GLN A 30 2.37 12.08 -33.82
C GLN A 30 3.38 11.67 -34.89
N GLN A 31 3.50 12.45 -35.98
CA GLN A 31 4.52 12.22 -37.00
C GLN A 31 5.93 12.42 -36.44
N LEU A 32 6.15 13.48 -35.65
CA LEU A 32 7.45 13.75 -35.05
C LEU A 32 7.85 12.68 -34.03
N LEU A 33 6.93 12.27 -33.15
CA LEU A 33 7.14 11.14 -32.24
C LEU A 33 7.39 9.84 -33.01
N GLY A 34 6.70 9.63 -34.14
CA GLY A 34 6.96 8.52 -35.04
C GLY A 34 8.41 8.51 -35.54
N VAL A 35 8.91 9.64 -36.04
CA VAL A 35 10.32 9.77 -36.49
C VAL A 35 11.31 9.50 -35.36
N ILE A 36 11.05 10.04 -34.16
CA ILE A 36 11.90 9.85 -32.98
C ILE A 36 11.90 8.39 -32.50
N ASN A 37 10.74 7.74 -32.51
CA ASN A 37 10.57 6.39 -31.98
C ASN A 37 10.94 5.29 -32.98
N THR A 38 10.86 5.53 -34.28
CA THR A 38 11.08 4.51 -35.32
C THR A 38 12.40 3.74 -35.14
N PRO A 39 13.56 4.39 -34.91
CA PRO A 39 14.81 3.66 -34.74
C PRO A 39 14.79 2.70 -33.56
N THR A 40 14.32 3.14 -32.39
CA THR A 40 14.29 2.29 -31.19
C THR A 40 13.18 1.24 -31.25
N GLN A 41 12.05 1.57 -31.88
CA GLN A 41 10.96 0.63 -32.09
C GLN A 41 11.40 -0.53 -33.01
N LEU A 42 12.18 -0.25 -34.05
CA LEU A 42 12.74 -1.28 -34.94
C LEU A 42 13.84 -2.11 -34.28
N LEU A 43 14.74 -1.47 -33.52
CA LEU A 43 15.90 -2.14 -32.94
C LEU A 43 15.61 -2.88 -31.63
N LEU A 44 14.72 -2.34 -30.80
CA LEU A 44 14.50 -2.77 -29.41
C LEU A 44 13.04 -3.12 -29.12
N GLY A 45 12.14 -3.00 -30.11
CA GLY A 45 10.71 -3.27 -29.95
C GLY A 45 9.97 -2.28 -29.04
N ARG A 46 10.63 -1.16 -28.68
CA ARG A 46 10.11 -0.18 -27.71
C ARG A 46 10.34 1.26 -28.17
N PRO A 47 9.37 2.15 -27.96
CA PRO A 47 9.54 3.56 -28.31
C PRO A 47 10.58 4.20 -27.40
N LEU A 48 11.25 5.25 -27.87
CA LEU A 48 12.14 6.05 -27.03
C LEU A 48 11.33 6.92 -26.07
N ILE A 49 10.24 7.52 -26.58
CA ILE A 49 9.33 8.38 -25.84
C ILE A 49 7.90 7.91 -26.07
N GLY A 50 7.15 7.72 -24.98
CA GLY A 50 5.72 7.40 -25.03
C GLY A 50 5.27 6.59 -23.83
N ASN A 51 4.01 6.76 -23.43
CA ASN A 51 3.45 5.92 -22.38
C ASN A 51 3.19 4.51 -22.89
N GLY A 52 3.25 3.54 -21.98
CA GLY A 52 2.81 2.18 -22.24
C GLY A 52 1.30 2.14 -22.46
N ALA A 53 0.86 1.32 -23.41
CA ALA A 53 -0.55 1.05 -23.60
C ALA A 53 -1.13 0.29 -22.40
N ASN A 54 -2.34 0.65 -21.98
CA ASN A 54 -3.05 -0.11 -20.95
C ASN A 54 -3.37 -1.52 -21.46
N GLY A 55 -3.32 -2.49 -20.56
CA GLY A 55 -3.74 -3.85 -20.82
C GLY A 55 -5.23 -3.92 -21.14
N ALA A 56 -5.58 -4.70 -22.15
CA ALA A 56 -6.95 -5.18 -22.33
C ALA A 56 -7.36 -6.04 -21.11
N PRO A 57 -8.66 -6.32 -20.90
CA PRO A 57 -9.10 -7.14 -19.78
C PRO A 57 -8.28 -8.44 -19.62
N GLY A 58 -7.69 -8.64 -18.44
CA GLY A 58 -6.84 -9.78 -18.07
C GLY A 58 -5.40 -9.73 -18.60
N ALA A 59 -5.02 -8.68 -19.34
CA ALA A 59 -3.68 -8.51 -19.87
C ALA A 59 -2.89 -7.45 -19.10
N ASP A 60 -1.57 -7.60 -19.10
CA ASP A 60 -0.66 -6.64 -18.50
C ASP A 60 -0.60 -5.33 -19.29
N GLY A 61 -0.36 -4.23 -18.57
CA GLY A 61 -0.02 -2.95 -19.17
C GLY A 61 1.37 -3.03 -19.81
N GLN A 62 1.51 -2.39 -20.96
CA GLN A 62 2.79 -2.36 -21.68
C GLN A 62 3.78 -1.43 -20.99
N ALA A 63 5.06 -1.68 -21.20
CA ALA A 63 6.10 -0.80 -20.69
C ALA A 63 6.05 0.58 -21.37
N GLY A 64 6.40 1.62 -20.62
CA GLY A 64 6.68 2.95 -21.17
C GLY A 64 7.91 2.95 -22.09
N GLY A 65 8.07 4.05 -22.82
CA GLY A 65 9.22 4.32 -23.66
C GLY A 65 10.53 4.30 -22.89
N LEU A 66 11.63 4.01 -23.57
CA LEU A 66 12.94 3.77 -22.95
C LEU A 66 13.45 4.99 -22.16
N LEU A 67 13.25 6.19 -22.68
CA LEU A 67 13.72 7.44 -22.07
C LEU A 67 12.60 8.08 -21.23
N ILE A 68 11.48 8.41 -21.85
CA ILE A 68 10.36 9.07 -21.17
C ILE A 68 9.09 8.29 -21.45
N GLY A 69 8.41 7.86 -20.40
CA GLY A 69 7.14 7.17 -20.53
C GLY A 69 6.69 6.53 -19.24
N ASN A 70 5.43 6.78 -18.88
CA ASN A 70 4.78 6.02 -17.83
C ASN A 70 4.47 4.60 -18.34
N GLY A 71 4.44 3.63 -17.43
CA GLY A 71 3.91 2.31 -17.75
C GLY A 71 2.39 2.34 -17.94
N GLY A 72 1.88 1.44 -18.79
CA GLY A 72 0.44 1.26 -18.96
C GLY A 72 -0.19 0.57 -17.76
N ASN A 73 -1.46 0.84 -17.48
CA ASN A 73 -2.19 0.15 -16.42
C ASN A 73 -2.53 -1.29 -16.84
N GLY A 74 -2.50 -2.23 -15.91
CA GLY A 74 -2.98 -3.59 -16.13
C GLY A 74 -4.50 -3.66 -16.29
N GLY A 75 -4.97 -4.59 -17.11
CA GLY A 75 -6.39 -4.78 -17.35
C GLY A 75 -7.09 -5.54 -16.23
N ALA A 76 -8.39 -5.31 -16.06
CA ALA A 76 -9.20 -6.03 -15.08
C ALA A 76 -9.34 -7.52 -15.44
N GLY A 77 -9.28 -8.40 -14.43
CA GLY A 77 -9.40 -9.84 -14.63
C GLY A 77 -10.73 -10.26 -15.29
N THR A 78 -10.67 -11.34 -16.08
CA THR A 78 -11.78 -11.91 -16.85
C THR A 78 -12.08 -13.35 -16.43
N ALA A 79 -13.10 -13.97 -17.01
CA ALA A 79 -13.41 -15.37 -16.73
C ALA A 79 -12.27 -16.31 -17.17
N ALA A 80 -11.64 -16.02 -18.31
CA ALA A 80 -10.53 -16.80 -18.85
C ALA A 80 -9.20 -16.47 -18.15
N HIS A 81 -9.05 -15.24 -17.67
CA HIS A 81 -7.87 -14.80 -16.92
C HIS A 81 -8.30 -14.08 -15.63
N PRO A 82 -8.61 -14.80 -14.54
CA PRO A 82 -9.20 -14.20 -13.35
C PRO A 82 -8.31 -13.20 -12.63
N ALA A 83 -6.99 -13.32 -12.74
CA ALA A 83 -6.07 -12.34 -12.19
C ALA A 83 -6.20 -10.99 -12.91
N GLY A 84 -6.02 -9.90 -12.17
CA GLY A 84 -5.78 -8.60 -12.80
C GLY A 84 -4.42 -8.59 -13.46
N GLY A 85 -4.31 -7.94 -14.61
CA GLY A 85 -3.03 -7.76 -15.30
C GLY A 85 -2.10 -6.87 -14.48
N ASN A 86 -0.79 -7.09 -14.57
CA ASN A 86 0.19 -6.22 -13.95
C ASN A 86 0.25 -4.86 -14.64
N GLY A 87 0.62 -3.82 -13.90
CA GLY A 87 1.01 -2.54 -14.48
C GLY A 87 2.36 -2.63 -15.18
N GLY A 88 2.50 -1.92 -16.29
CA GLY A 88 3.74 -1.83 -17.04
C GLY A 88 4.79 -1.02 -16.29
N ALA A 89 6.06 -1.33 -16.50
CA ALA A 89 7.16 -0.52 -15.98
C ALA A 89 7.35 0.77 -16.81
N ALA A 90 7.82 1.84 -16.17
CA ALA A 90 8.31 3.03 -16.86
C ALA A 90 9.72 2.85 -17.43
N GLY A 91 10.19 3.86 -18.18
CA GLY A 91 11.54 3.93 -18.75
C GLY A 91 12.59 4.52 -17.80
N LEU A 92 13.43 5.42 -18.31
CA LEU A 92 14.37 6.19 -17.50
C LEU A 92 13.64 7.21 -16.61
N PHE A 93 12.62 7.88 -17.18
CA PHE A 93 11.73 8.81 -16.51
C PHE A 93 10.27 8.38 -16.73
N GLY A 94 9.48 8.35 -15.65
CA GLY A 94 8.04 8.07 -15.70
C GLY A 94 7.57 7.25 -14.51
N ASN A 95 6.27 7.20 -14.29
CA ASN A 95 5.68 6.41 -13.21
C ASN A 95 5.28 5.02 -13.71
N GLY A 96 5.39 4.02 -12.85
CA GLY A 96 4.88 2.69 -13.14
C GLY A 96 3.36 2.68 -13.30
N GLY A 97 2.85 1.81 -14.15
CA GLY A 97 1.41 1.64 -14.36
C GLY A 97 0.74 0.98 -13.15
N ALA A 98 -0.54 1.26 -12.93
CA ALA A 98 -1.31 0.59 -11.89
C ALA A 98 -1.58 -0.89 -12.26
N GLY A 99 -1.58 -1.77 -11.28
CA GLY A 99 -2.08 -3.13 -11.44
C GLY A 99 -3.60 -3.17 -11.63
N GLY A 100 -4.07 -4.07 -12.48
CA GLY A 100 -5.50 -4.28 -12.74
C GLY A 100 -6.18 -4.99 -11.57
N PRO A 101 -7.48 -4.76 -11.34
CA PRO A 101 -8.22 -5.50 -10.33
C PRO A 101 -8.43 -6.97 -10.72
N GLY A 102 -8.40 -7.87 -9.75
CA GLY A 102 -8.81 -9.26 -9.93
C GLY A 102 -10.29 -9.38 -10.24
N LYS A 103 -10.69 -10.44 -10.94
CA LYS A 103 -12.09 -10.68 -11.32
C LYS A 103 -12.98 -10.82 -10.07
N VAL A 104 -14.11 -10.11 -10.08
CA VAL A 104 -15.18 -10.26 -9.08
C VAL A 104 -15.93 -11.59 -9.24
N ASN A 105 -16.46 -12.11 -8.13
CA ASN A 105 -17.17 -13.38 -8.06
C ASN A 105 -16.34 -14.53 -8.67
N SER A 106 -15.06 -14.59 -8.32
CA SER A 106 -14.12 -15.63 -8.74
C SER A 106 -13.45 -16.28 -7.54
N VAL A 107 -12.89 -17.47 -7.77
CA VAL A 107 -12.08 -18.16 -6.78
C VAL A 107 -10.74 -17.46 -6.66
N LYS A 108 -10.48 -16.81 -5.51
CA LYS A 108 -9.17 -16.24 -5.12
C LYS A 108 -8.44 -15.44 -6.21
N ALA A 109 -9.17 -14.70 -7.04
CA ALA A 109 -8.62 -13.95 -8.17
C ALA A 109 -7.73 -12.78 -7.70
N PRO A 110 -6.39 -12.82 -7.87
CA PRO A 110 -5.52 -11.78 -7.34
C PRO A 110 -5.62 -10.49 -8.16
N GLY A 111 -5.37 -9.36 -7.51
CA GLY A 111 -5.07 -8.11 -8.20
C GLY A 111 -3.68 -8.16 -8.83
N GLY A 112 -3.50 -7.47 -9.95
CA GLY A 112 -2.20 -7.37 -10.62
C GLY A 112 -1.24 -6.49 -9.84
N ASN A 113 0.06 -6.74 -9.98
CA ASN A 113 1.07 -5.90 -9.33
C ASN A 113 1.16 -4.52 -10.01
N GLY A 114 1.53 -3.49 -9.26
CA GLY A 114 1.91 -2.21 -9.82
C GLY A 114 3.25 -2.29 -10.55
N GLY A 115 3.39 -1.55 -11.64
CA GLY A 115 4.62 -1.49 -12.41
C GLY A 115 5.71 -0.69 -11.72
N ALA A 116 6.97 -0.94 -12.08
CA ALA A 116 8.09 -0.16 -11.55
C ALA A 116 8.09 1.28 -12.10
N GLY A 117 8.45 2.24 -11.24
CA GLY A 117 8.77 3.61 -11.63
C GLY A 117 10.05 3.68 -12.46
N GLY A 118 10.24 4.81 -13.12
CA GLY A 118 11.36 5.04 -14.01
C GLY A 118 12.68 5.08 -13.25
N LEU A 119 13.74 4.56 -13.87
CA LEU A 119 15.01 4.29 -13.18
C LEU A 119 15.60 5.50 -12.45
N LEU A 120 15.46 6.71 -12.99
CA LEU A 120 15.98 7.94 -12.37
C LEU A 120 14.90 8.67 -11.60
N PHE A 121 13.76 8.92 -12.24
CA PHE A 121 12.61 9.55 -11.60
C PHE A 121 11.33 8.81 -11.95
N GLY A 122 10.61 8.41 -10.92
CA GLY A 122 9.37 7.69 -11.10
C GLY A 122 8.88 7.02 -9.84
N ASN A 123 7.61 7.25 -9.54
CA ASN A 123 6.91 6.51 -8.52
C ASN A 123 6.56 5.12 -9.05
N GLY A 124 6.55 4.14 -8.15
CA GLY A 124 5.98 2.84 -8.46
C GLY A 124 4.47 2.91 -8.63
N GLY A 125 3.93 2.06 -9.49
CA GLY A 125 2.50 1.94 -9.71
C GLY A 125 1.79 1.32 -8.52
N VAL A 126 0.52 1.65 -8.30
CA VAL A 126 -0.29 1.03 -7.25
C VAL A 126 -0.62 -0.42 -7.60
N GLY A 127 -0.67 -1.31 -6.62
CA GLY A 127 -1.15 -2.67 -6.78
C GLY A 127 -2.67 -2.72 -7.00
N GLY A 128 -3.14 -3.66 -7.81
CA GLY A 128 -4.55 -3.86 -8.10
C GLY A 128 -5.29 -4.52 -6.93
N THR A 129 -6.58 -4.25 -6.81
CA THR A 129 -7.41 -4.87 -5.76
C THR A 129 -7.65 -6.35 -6.06
N GLY A 130 -7.62 -7.20 -5.04
CA GLY A 130 -8.03 -8.59 -5.16
C GLY A 130 -9.51 -8.74 -5.50
N GLY A 131 -9.85 -9.75 -6.29
CA GLY A 131 -11.20 -10.07 -6.70
C GLY A 131 -12.09 -10.53 -5.55
N THR A 132 -13.34 -10.09 -5.56
CA THR A 132 -14.35 -10.48 -4.55
C THR A 132 -14.91 -11.88 -4.81
N GLY A 133 -15.52 -12.49 -3.79
CA GLY A 133 -16.17 -13.80 -3.87
C GLY A 133 -15.55 -14.80 -2.90
N GLN A 134 -14.35 -15.32 -3.22
CA GLN A 134 -13.58 -16.21 -2.33
C GLN A 134 -12.23 -15.59 -1.93
N GLY A 135 -12.15 -14.26 -1.89
CA GLY A 135 -11.02 -13.51 -1.36
C GLY A 135 -9.74 -13.61 -2.17
N GLY A 136 -9.64 -12.86 -3.27
CA GLY A 136 -8.39 -12.70 -4.01
C GLY A 136 -7.39 -11.80 -3.28
N THR A 137 -6.10 -12.07 -3.36
CA THR A 137 -5.09 -11.20 -2.75
C THR A 137 -4.98 -9.87 -3.50
N GLY A 138 -4.68 -8.79 -2.79
CA GLY A 138 -4.28 -7.54 -3.41
C GLY A 138 -2.91 -7.67 -4.09
N GLY A 139 -2.73 -6.98 -5.20
CA GLY A 139 -1.44 -6.91 -5.90
C GLY A 139 -0.42 -6.09 -5.13
N THR A 140 0.85 -6.40 -5.27
CA THR A 140 1.92 -5.60 -4.66
C THR A 140 2.05 -4.24 -5.35
N GLY A 141 2.42 -3.21 -4.61
CA GLY A 141 2.81 -1.93 -5.18
C GLY A 141 4.16 -2.02 -5.88
N GLY A 142 4.31 -1.30 -7.00
CA GLY A 142 5.56 -1.25 -7.75
C GLY A 142 6.67 -0.52 -7.00
N ALA A 143 7.92 -0.88 -7.24
CA ALA A 143 9.05 -0.14 -6.69
C ALA A 143 9.24 1.20 -7.43
N ALA A 144 9.73 2.23 -6.73
CA ALA A 144 10.24 3.44 -7.35
C ALA A 144 11.66 3.24 -7.93
N GLY A 145 12.07 4.17 -8.80
CA GLY A 145 13.48 4.28 -9.21
C GLY A 145 14.33 5.08 -8.22
N LEU A 146 15.41 5.70 -8.67
CA LEU A 146 16.35 6.44 -7.82
C LEU A 146 15.65 7.49 -6.95
N PHE A 147 14.79 8.30 -7.59
CA PHE A 147 13.89 9.25 -6.95
C PHE A 147 12.44 8.88 -7.24
N GLY A 148 11.65 8.67 -6.18
CA GLY A 148 10.23 8.42 -6.30
C GLY A 148 9.70 7.62 -5.13
N THR A 149 8.39 7.60 -4.94
CA THR A 149 7.74 6.86 -3.86
C THR A 149 7.33 5.48 -4.37
N GLY A 150 7.53 4.45 -3.55
CA GLY A 150 6.99 3.13 -3.83
C GLY A 150 5.47 3.16 -3.96
N GLY A 151 4.93 2.31 -4.81
CA GLY A 151 3.48 2.20 -5.03
C GLY A 151 2.77 1.63 -3.81
N VAL A 152 1.53 2.05 -3.58
CA VAL A 152 0.69 1.46 -2.53
C VAL A 152 0.27 0.03 -2.93
N GLY A 153 0.27 -0.90 -1.99
CA GLY A 153 -0.24 -2.25 -2.19
C GLY A 153 -1.76 -2.27 -2.36
N GLY A 154 -2.27 -3.15 -3.23
CA GLY A 154 -3.70 -3.31 -3.48
C GLY A 154 -4.43 -3.91 -2.29
N THR A 155 -5.71 -3.58 -2.11
CA THR A 155 -6.53 -4.20 -1.08
C THR A 155 -6.83 -5.65 -1.41
N GLY A 156 -6.90 -6.52 -0.40
CA GLY A 156 -7.42 -7.86 -0.53
C GLY A 156 -8.91 -7.86 -0.86
N GLY A 157 -9.35 -8.82 -1.65
CA GLY A 157 -10.73 -9.00 -2.05
C GLY A 157 -11.58 -9.52 -0.91
N ALA A 158 -12.81 -9.03 -0.81
CA ALA A 158 -13.79 -9.54 0.13
C ALA A 158 -14.22 -10.96 -0.23
N ALA A 159 -14.50 -11.77 0.78
CA ALA A 159 -15.02 -13.12 0.62
C ALA A 159 -16.41 -13.27 1.23
N THR A 160 -17.18 -14.19 0.65
CA THR A 160 -18.56 -14.52 1.03
C THR A 160 -18.68 -16.03 1.25
N LEU A 161 -19.78 -16.48 1.84
CA LEU A 161 -20.11 -17.90 1.99
C LEU A 161 -19.09 -18.67 2.84
N GLY A 162 -18.51 -18.03 3.85
CA GLY A 162 -17.54 -18.67 4.75
C GLY A 162 -16.13 -18.83 4.18
N ALA A 163 -15.84 -18.32 2.98
CA ALA A 163 -14.48 -18.28 2.45
C ALA A 163 -13.62 -17.22 3.16
N ASP A 164 -12.30 -17.40 3.12
CA ASP A 164 -11.33 -16.46 3.67
C ASP A 164 -11.18 -15.20 2.81
N GLY A 165 -11.03 -14.05 3.47
CA GLY A 165 -10.74 -12.78 2.82
C GLY A 165 -9.35 -12.79 2.24
N GLY A 166 -9.14 -12.10 1.12
CA GLY A 166 -7.83 -12.04 0.49
C GLY A 166 -6.86 -11.18 1.32
N ALA A 167 -5.59 -11.54 1.38
CA ALA A 167 -4.58 -10.65 1.99
C ALA A 167 -4.43 -9.35 1.18
N GLY A 168 -4.08 -8.25 1.85
CA GLY A 168 -3.64 -7.03 1.20
C GLY A 168 -2.26 -7.19 0.57
N GLY A 169 -2.01 -6.51 -0.54
CA GLY A 169 -0.71 -6.50 -1.20
C GLY A 169 0.31 -5.68 -0.43
N ALA A 170 1.58 -6.04 -0.49
CA ALA A 170 2.64 -5.22 0.10
C ALA A 170 2.82 -3.89 -0.66
N GLY A 171 3.24 -2.84 0.04
CA GLY A 171 3.69 -1.61 -0.60
C GLY A 171 5.04 -1.77 -1.29
N GLY A 172 5.28 -1.00 -2.34
CA GLY A 172 6.53 -1.00 -3.09
C GLY A 172 7.65 -0.25 -2.38
N ALA A 173 8.89 -0.56 -2.72
CA ALA A 173 10.07 0.12 -2.16
C ALA A 173 10.24 1.54 -2.72
N GLY A 174 10.79 2.46 -1.90
CA GLY A 174 11.08 3.86 -2.25
C GLY A 174 12.38 4.11 -3.04
N GLY A 175 13.03 3.07 -3.55
CA GLY A 175 14.23 3.21 -4.37
C GLY A 175 15.48 3.62 -3.59
N LEU A 176 16.19 4.67 -4.01
CA LEU A 176 17.39 5.14 -3.29
C LEU A 176 17.08 6.29 -2.32
N PHE A 177 16.21 7.22 -2.71
CA PHE A 177 15.97 8.46 -1.98
C PHE A 177 14.51 8.73 -1.61
N GLY A 178 13.58 7.88 -2.04
CA GLY A 178 12.16 8.11 -1.81
C GLY A 178 11.56 7.25 -0.70
N THR A 179 10.26 7.38 -0.48
CA THR A 179 9.57 6.69 0.62
C THR A 179 8.96 5.38 0.16
N GLY A 180 8.84 4.42 1.06
CA GLY A 180 8.11 3.19 0.79
C GLY A 180 6.62 3.44 0.64
N GLY A 181 5.95 2.64 -0.21
CA GLY A 181 4.51 2.67 -0.36
C GLY A 181 3.80 2.00 0.81
N ALA A 182 2.57 2.40 1.11
CA ALA A 182 1.78 1.74 2.14
C ALA A 182 1.36 0.32 1.71
N GLY A 183 1.20 -0.59 2.66
CA GLY A 183 0.58 -1.89 2.44
C GLY A 183 -0.94 -1.77 2.25
N GLY A 184 -1.50 -2.68 1.47
CA GLY A 184 -2.93 -2.75 1.21
C GLY A 184 -3.71 -3.34 2.38
N ARG A 185 -4.97 -2.94 2.54
CA ARG A 185 -5.85 -3.53 3.56
C ARG A 185 -6.19 -4.99 3.22
N GLY A 186 -6.28 -5.86 4.22
CA GLY A 186 -6.83 -7.20 4.07
C GLY A 186 -8.34 -7.20 3.74
N GLY A 187 -8.79 -8.21 3.01
CA GLY A 187 -10.17 -8.38 2.58
C GLY A 187 -11.07 -8.88 3.71
N THR A 188 -12.31 -8.42 3.73
CA THR A 188 -13.31 -8.84 4.72
C THR A 188 -13.87 -10.23 4.44
N THR A 189 -14.47 -10.85 5.44
CA THR A 189 -15.29 -12.07 5.27
C THR A 189 -16.71 -11.87 5.80
N PHE A 190 -17.66 -12.50 5.11
CA PHE A 190 -19.06 -12.48 5.50
C PHE A 190 -19.75 -13.83 5.24
N ASN A 191 -20.54 -14.32 6.22
CA ASN A 191 -21.44 -15.46 6.03
C ASN A 191 -22.89 -15.13 6.44
N ALA A 192 -23.83 -15.28 5.49
CA ALA A 192 -25.26 -15.06 5.66
C ALA A 192 -26.11 -16.33 5.73
N LEU A 193 -25.55 -17.51 5.39
CA LEU A 193 -26.32 -18.76 5.18
C LEU A 193 -26.22 -19.74 6.37
N GLY A 194 -25.72 -19.26 7.51
CA GLY A 194 -25.42 -20.11 8.67
C GLY A 194 -24.06 -20.81 8.54
N GLY A 195 -23.45 -21.11 9.69
CA GLY A 195 -22.09 -21.66 9.77
C GLY A 195 -21.00 -20.61 9.96
N ASN A 196 -19.76 -21.07 10.02
CA ASN A 196 -18.61 -20.23 10.36
C ASN A 196 -18.28 -19.27 9.20
N ALA A 197 -17.92 -18.03 9.51
CA ALA A 197 -17.22 -17.15 8.57
C ALA A 197 -15.76 -17.59 8.44
N GLY A 198 -15.17 -17.39 7.26
CA GLY A 198 -13.74 -17.61 7.04
C GLY A 198 -12.89 -16.56 7.77
N ALA A 199 -11.58 -16.79 7.78
CA ALA A 199 -10.63 -15.82 8.31
C ALA A 199 -10.56 -14.59 7.40
N ALA A 200 -10.65 -13.40 7.97
CA ALA A 200 -10.42 -12.19 7.21
C ALA A 200 -8.94 -12.03 6.84
N GLY A 201 -8.70 -11.36 5.71
CA GLY A 201 -7.38 -11.26 5.12
C GLY A 201 -6.44 -10.43 5.98
N ALA A 202 -5.17 -10.81 6.06
CA ALA A 202 -4.15 -9.97 6.68
C ALA A 202 -3.91 -8.69 5.87
N GLY A 203 -3.52 -7.61 6.53
CA GLY A 203 -3.01 -6.42 5.88
C GLY A 203 -1.62 -6.66 5.26
N GLY A 204 -1.34 -5.98 4.15
CA GLY A 204 -0.04 -6.03 3.48
C GLY A 204 1.02 -5.28 4.25
N ALA A 205 2.29 -5.71 4.13
CA ALA A 205 3.41 -4.97 4.70
C ALA A 205 3.59 -3.61 4.00
N GLY A 206 4.05 -2.60 4.73
CA GLY A 206 4.55 -1.37 4.15
C GLY A 206 5.87 -1.60 3.41
N GLY A 207 6.08 -0.86 2.32
CA GLY A 207 7.33 -0.91 1.56
C GLY A 207 8.48 -0.27 2.33
N ALA A 208 9.71 -0.72 2.07
CA ALA A 208 10.89 -0.07 2.63
C ALA A 208 11.07 1.34 2.04
N GLY A 209 11.56 2.26 2.86
CA GLY A 209 12.09 3.55 2.41
C GLY A 209 13.31 3.37 1.50
N GLY A 210 13.75 4.48 0.92
CA GLY A 210 14.89 4.49 0.00
C GLY A 210 16.17 4.08 0.72
N LEU A 211 17.07 3.39 0.03
CA LEU A 211 18.27 2.83 0.65
C LEU A 211 19.14 3.89 1.36
N VAL A 212 19.19 5.13 0.87
CA VAL A 212 19.99 6.22 1.45
C VAL A 212 19.12 7.10 2.34
N PHE A 213 18.02 7.61 1.79
CA PHE A 213 17.05 8.43 2.50
C PHE A 213 15.63 7.92 2.23
N GLY A 214 14.75 8.10 3.19
CA GLY A 214 13.32 7.93 3.01
C GLY A 214 12.67 7.11 4.11
N SER A 215 11.44 7.46 4.47
CA SER A 215 10.66 6.71 5.44
C SER A 215 10.11 5.43 4.85
N GLY A 216 9.95 4.40 5.69
CA GLY A 216 9.17 3.23 5.37
C GLY A 216 7.68 3.56 5.21
N GLY A 217 6.98 2.78 4.39
CA GLY A 217 5.54 2.87 4.24
C GLY A 217 4.80 2.24 5.42
N ALA A 218 3.58 2.70 5.70
CA ALA A 218 2.75 2.08 6.73
C ALA A 218 2.30 0.68 6.32
N GLY A 219 2.12 -0.22 7.28
CA GLY A 219 1.44 -1.50 7.07
C GLY A 219 -0.07 -1.30 6.86
N GLY A 220 -0.67 -2.19 6.07
CA GLY A 220 -2.10 -2.19 5.83
C GLY A 220 -2.88 -2.75 7.02
N ALA A 221 -4.10 -2.29 7.25
CA ALA A 221 -4.96 -2.89 8.27
C ALA A 221 -5.40 -4.31 7.87
N GLY A 222 -5.69 -5.15 8.86
CA GLY A 222 -6.38 -6.42 8.66
C GLY A 222 -7.81 -6.24 8.15
N GLY A 223 -8.34 -7.30 7.53
CA GLY A 223 -9.73 -7.40 7.15
C GLY A 223 -10.61 -7.76 8.35
N ASP A 224 -11.88 -7.40 8.30
CA ASP A 224 -12.86 -7.72 9.33
C ASP A 224 -13.66 -8.98 8.96
N ALA A 225 -13.98 -9.81 9.96
CA ALA A 225 -14.88 -10.96 9.82
C ALA A 225 -16.25 -10.65 10.45
N THR A 226 -17.34 -10.88 9.70
CA THR A 226 -18.72 -10.59 10.10
C THR A 226 -19.67 -11.75 9.77
N ALA A 227 -20.72 -11.96 10.58
CA ALA A 227 -21.77 -12.98 10.30
C ALA A 227 -23.13 -12.57 10.86
N VAL A 228 -24.22 -13.10 10.28
CA VAL A 228 -25.62 -12.78 10.66
C VAL A 228 -26.14 -13.63 11.83
N ILE A 229 -25.56 -14.82 12.05
CA ILE A 229 -25.94 -15.79 13.08
C ILE A 229 -24.69 -16.14 13.90
N PRO A 230 -24.79 -16.49 15.20
CA PRO A 230 -23.63 -16.92 15.98
C PRO A 230 -22.82 -17.97 15.23
N GLY A 231 -21.58 -17.63 14.88
CA GLY A 231 -20.66 -18.45 14.11
C GLY A 231 -19.23 -18.03 14.45
N THR A 232 -18.25 -18.82 14.03
CA THR A 232 -16.85 -18.43 14.24
C THR A 232 -16.37 -17.52 13.12
N GLY A 233 -15.33 -16.73 13.39
CA GLY A 233 -14.64 -15.94 12.36
C GLY A 233 -13.54 -15.11 13.00
N THR A 234 -12.38 -15.08 12.38
CA THR A 234 -11.21 -14.36 12.91
C THR A 234 -10.92 -13.12 12.08
N GLY A 235 -10.62 -12.01 12.74
CA GLY A 235 -10.11 -10.81 12.09
C GLY A 235 -8.72 -11.05 11.51
N GLY A 236 -8.38 -10.34 10.44
CA GLY A 236 -7.06 -10.42 9.82
C GLY A 236 -6.02 -9.67 10.64
N ALA A 237 -4.79 -10.15 10.69
CA ALA A 237 -3.70 -9.40 11.32
C ALA A 237 -3.40 -8.09 10.55
N GLY A 238 -2.95 -7.06 11.26
CA GLY A 238 -2.38 -5.87 10.64
C GLY A 238 -1.02 -6.16 10.01
N GLY A 239 -0.73 -5.48 8.90
CA GLY A 239 0.56 -5.57 8.22
C GLY A 239 1.66 -4.84 8.98
N ILE A 240 2.90 -5.31 8.86
CA ILE A 240 4.05 -4.62 9.44
C ILE A 240 4.34 -3.31 8.70
N GLY A 241 4.83 -2.29 9.41
CA GLY A 241 5.38 -1.10 8.80
C GLY A 241 6.73 -1.36 8.12
N GLY A 242 7.03 -0.59 7.09
CA GLY A 242 8.30 -0.67 6.35
C GLY A 242 9.46 -0.03 7.11
N HIS A 243 10.67 -0.48 6.83
CA HIS A 243 11.89 0.09 7.41
C HIS A 243 12.27 1.44 6.76
N GLY A 244 12.83 2.36 7.53
CA GLY A 244 13.43 3.60 7.01
C GLY A 244 14.79 3.38 6.32
N GLY A 245 15.26 4.39 5.57
CA GLY A 245 16.51 4.36 4.81
C GLY A 245 17.79 4.40 5.65
N PHE A 246 18.95 4.05 5.08
CA PHE A 246 20.20 3.88 5.83
C PHE A 246 20.65 5.16 6.57
N LEU A 247 20.76 6.31 5.90
CA LEU A 247 21.26 7.53 6.55
C LEU A 247 20.20 8.21 7.40
N ASN A 248 19.00 8.37 6.85
CA ASN A 248 17.86 8.93 7.56
C ASN A 248 16.53 8.41 7.01
N GLY A 249 15.62 8.06 7.90
CA GLY A 249 14.22 7.78 7.57
C GLY A 249 13.45 7.21 8.74
N ALA A 250 12.20 7.63 8.94
CA ALA A 250 11.36 7.01 9.96
C ALA A 250 10.89 5.62 9.50
N GLY A 251 10.70 4.70 10.44
CA GLY A 251 9.96 3.48 10.19
C GLY A 251 8.48 3.77 9.96
N GLY A 252 7.84 2.97 9.11
CA GLY A 252 6.40 3.06 8.89
C GLY A 252 5.61 2.53 10.08
N ALA A 253 4.41 3.07 10.33
CA ALA A 253 3.53 2.51 11.34
C ALA A 253 3.04 1.09 10.95
N GLY A 254 2.81 0.22 11.92
CA GLY A 254 2.12 -1.04 11.71
C GLY A 254 0.62 -0.82 11.51
N GLY A 255 -0.02 -1.72 10.75
CA GLY A 255 -1.45 -1.70 10.51
C GLY A 255 -2.23 -2.21 11.71
N SER A 256 -3.47 -1.76 11.91
CA SER A 256 -4.35 -2.33 12.93
C SER A 256 -4.79 -3.75 12.56
N GLY A 257 -4.98 -4.60 13.56
CA GLY A 257 -5.69 -5.86 13.41
C GLY A 257 -7.17 -5.64 13.12
N GLY A 258 -7.75 -6.51 12.30
CA GLY A 258 -9.17 -6.49 11.97
C GLY A 258 -10.03 -7.08 13.07
N LEU A 259 -11.31 -6.71 13.06
CA LEU A 259 -12.31 -7.27 13.96
C LEU A 259 -12.66 -8.70 13.55
N GLY A 260 -12.94 -9.57 14.52
CA GLY A 260 -13.52 -10.88 14.26
C GLY A 260 -14.62 -11.22 15.24
N ILE A 261 -15.35 -12.30 14.95
CA ILE A 261 -16.52 -12.72 15.73
C ILE A 261 -16.06 -13.46 17.00
N THR A 262 -15.04 -14.31 16.87
CA THR A 262 -14.50 -15.09 18.00
C THR A 262 -13.15 -14.57 18.47
N ALA A 263 -12.35 -14.02 17.55
CA ALA A 263 -11.08 -13.37 17.85
C ALA A 263 -10.77 -12.32 16.79
N GLY A 264 -10.25 -11.17 17.19
CA GLY A 264 -9.67 -10.19 16.29
C GLY A 264 -8.29 -10.61 15.77
N GLY A 265 -7.78 -9.85 14.80
CA GLY A 265 -6.40 -9.98 14.36
C GLY A 265 -5.46 -9.17 15.26
N SER A 266 -4.21 -9.59 15.37
CA SER A 266 -3.18 -8.80 16.08
C SER A 266 -2.86 -7.52 15.30
N GLY A 267 -2.43 -6.49 16.02
CA GLY A 267 -1.81 -5.32 15.41
C GLY A 267 -0.48 -5.67 14.74
N GLY A 268 -0.16 -5.00 13.64
CA GLY A 268 1.12 -5.10 12.96
C GLY A 268 2.22 -4.37 13.72
N ALA A 269 3.44 -4.89 13.69
CA ALA A 269 4.59 -4.18 14.24
C ALA A 269 4.89 -2.91 13.44
N GLY A 270 5.36 -1.87 14.13
CA GLY A 270 5.97 -0.71 13.49
C GLY A 270 7.30 -1.10 12.83
N GLY A 271 7.60 -0.45 11.71
CA GLY A 271 8.89 -0.59 11.03
C GLY A 271 10.00 0.07 11.82
N THR A 272 11.23 -0.41 11.66
CA THR A 272 12.39 0.26 12.28
C THR A 272 12.70 1.58 11.58
N GLY A 273 13.24 2.53 12.34
CA GLY A 273 13.88 3.71 11.79
C GLY A 273 15.09 3.36 10.91
N GLY A 274 15.61 4.38 10.25
CA GLY A 274 16.79 4.30 9.42
C GLY A 274 18.02 3.90 10.22
N THR A 275 18.94 3.14 9.61
CA THR A 275 20.01 2.48 10.37
C THR A 275 20.91 3.47 11.11
N LEU A 276 21.25 4.60 10.52
CA LEU A 276 22.06 5.65 11.15
C LEU A 276 21.19 6.60 11.99
N SER A 277 20.05 7.04 11.45
CA SER A 277 19.12 7.93 12.13
C SER A 277 17.69 7.74 11.63
N GLY A 278 16.74 7.88 12.54
CA GLY A 278 15.32 7.79 12.24
C GLY A 278 14.55 7.21 13.41
N SER A 279 13.35 7.71 13.65
CA SER A 279 12.46 7.15 14.65
C SER A 279 11.87 5.83 14.17
N GLY A 280 11.60 4.93 15.10
CA GLY A 280 10.80 3.75 14.82
C GLY A 280 9.33 4.11 14.56
N GLY A 281 8.65 3.27 13.80
CA GLY A 281 7.21 3.41 13.54
C GLY A 281 6.39 2.92 14.73
N ALA A 282 5.20 3.48 14.94
CA ALA A 282 4.29 2.96 15.96
C ALA A 282 3.75 1.57 15.58
N GLY A 283 3.49 0.71 16.58
CA GLY A 283 2.74 -0.53 16.39
C GLY A 283 1.25 -0.28 16.19
N GLY A 284 0.59 -1.18 15.46
CA GLY A 284 -0.86 -1.11 15.23
C GLY A 284 -1.66 -1.64 16.41
N ALA A 285 -2.90 -1.17 16.60
CA ALA A 285 -3.80 -1.72 17.61
C ALA A 285 -4.25 -3.15 17.25
N GLY A 286 -4.51 -3.99 18.25
CA GLY A 286 -5.17 -5.29 18.07
C GLY A 286 -6.67 -5.17 17.85
N GLY A 287 -7.25 -6.12 17.11
CA GLY A 287 -8.70 -6.34 17.06
C GLY A 287 -9.20 -7.04 18.33
N LEU A 288 -10.50 -7.34 18.40
CA LEU A 288 -11.17 -7.94 19.58
C LEU A 288 -10.33 -9.04 20.29
N GLY A 289 -9.93 -8.80 21.54
CA GLY A 289 -9.13 -9.72 22.37
C GLY A 289 -7.71 -10.01 21.87
N ALA A 290 -7.27 -9.39 20.77
CA ALA A 290 -5.98 -9.64 20.16
C ALA A 290 -4.93 -8.61 20.61
N ALA A 291 -3.66 -9.02 20.58
CA ALA A 291 -2.57 -8.16 21.02
C ALA A 291 -2.34 -6.97 20.06
N GLY A 292 -1.90 -5.85 20.63
CA GLY A 292 -1.32 -4.74 19.87
C GLY A 292 0.06 -5.12 19.31
N GLY A 293 0.45 -4.44 18.23
CA GLY A 293 1.76 -4.60 17.60
C GLY A 293 2.85 -3.89 18.38
N ALA A 294 4.07 -4.41 18.35
CA ALA A 294 5.22 -3.71 18.92
C ALA A 294 5.54 -2.43 18.13
N GLY A 295 6.03 -1.41 18.82
CA GLY A 295 6.67 -0.26 18.18
C GLY A 295 8.02 -0.66 17.57
N GLY A 296 8.41 0.02 16.50
CA GLY A 296 9.69 -0.17 15.84
C GLY A 296 10.82 0.48 16.63
N ASP A 297 12.01 -0.10 16.53
CA ASP A 297 13.22 0.50 17.08
C ASP A 297 13.69 1.68 16.21
N ALA A 298 14.33 2.67 16.83
CA ALA A 298 15.00 3.76 16.14
C ALA A 298 16.36 3.36 15.54
N GLY A 299 16.99 4.29 14.82
CA GLY A 299 18.35 4.19 14.28
C GLY A 299 19.46 4.25 15.33
N LEU A 300 20.72 4.30 14.90
CA LEU A 300 21.86 4.28 15.84
C LEU A 300 22.10 5.61 16.56
N LEU A 301 22.08 6.76 15.87
CA LEU A 301 22.58 8.03 16.41
C LEU A 301 21.45 8.91 16.98
N PHE A 302 20.39 9.11 16.21
CA PHE A 302 19.27 9.96 16.60
C PHE A 302 17.95 9.32 16.20
N GLY A 303 16.98 9.34 17.11
CA GLY A 303 15.60 8.93 16.84
C GLY A 303 14.93 8.33 18.06
N ASP A 304 13.61 8.51 18.13
CA ASP A 304 12.79 7.95 19.19
C ASP A 304 12.27 6.56 18.80
N GLY A 305 12.11 5.70 19.80
CA GLY A 305 11.44 4.42 19.62
C GLY A 305 9.97 4.62 19.30
N GLY A 306 9.40 3.73 18.48
CA GLY A 306 7.98 3.75 18.16
C GLY A 306 7.13 3.33 19.36
N ASN A 307 5.97 3.94 19.56
CA ASN A 307 5.03 3.47 20.59
C ASN A 307 4.46 2.09 20.23
N GLY A 308 4.24 1.23 21.22
CA GLY A 308 3.49 0.00 21.07
C GLY A 308 2.00 0.26 20.84
N GLY A 309 1.35 -0.63 20.10
CA GLY A 309 -0.09 -0.57 19.84
C GLY A 309 -0.89 -1.09 21.03
N SER A 310 -2.10 -0.58 21.22
CA SER A 310 -3.00 -1.09 22.26
C SER A 310 -3.52 -2.49 21.93
N GLY A 311 -3.74 -3.30 22.96
CA GLY A 311 -4.50 -4.54 22.83
C GLY A 311 -5.98 -4.27 22.57
N GLY A 312 -6.66 -5.20 21.92
CA GLY A 312 -8.08 -5.07 21.62
C GLY A 312 -8.98 -5.51 22.78
N PRO A 313 -10.14 -4.85 22.97
CA PRO A 313 -11.07 -5.20 24.03
C PRO A 313 -11.74 -6.55 23.77
N SER A 314 -12.21 -7.23 24.81
CA SER A 314 -12.95 -8.50 24.69
C SER A 314 -14.01 -8.64 25.79
N GLY A 315 -15.07 -9.40 25.52
CA GLY A 315 -16.00 -9.87 26.57
C GLY A 315 -15.42 -11.00 27.42
N THR A 316 -14.26 -11.53 27.04
CA THR A 316 -13.44 -12.47 27.82
C THR A 316 -12.10 -11.80 28.15
N ALA A 317 -10.97 -12.48 28.05
CA ALA A 317 -9.67 -11.85 28.28
C ALA A 317 -9.38 -10.77 27.23
N GLY A 318 -8.96 -9.59 27.69
CA GLY A 318 -8.52 -8.51 26.81
C GLY A 318 -7.17 -8.82 26.15
N GLY A 319 -6.91 -8.20 24.99
CA GLY A 319 -5.64 -8.36 24.29
C GLY A 319 -4.51 -7.62 25.00
N ASN A 320 -3.29 -8.15 24.96
CA ASN A 320 -2.14 -7.45 25.55
C ASN A 320 -1.73 -6.23 24.69
N GLY A 321 -1.25 -5.19 25.34
CA GLY A 321 -0.57 -4.08 24.67
C GLY A 321 0.77 -4.51 24.07
N GLY A 322 1.16 -3.88 22.96
CA GLY A 322 2.46 -4.08 22.34
C GLY A 322 3.56 -3.33 23.08
N ASN A 323 4.78 -3.87 23.05
CA ASN A 323 5.93 -3.17 23.62
C ASN A 323 6.28 -1.93 22.79
N GLY A 324 6.77 -0.87 23.44
CA GLY A 324 7.42 0.24 22.78
C GLY A 324 8.79 -0.17 22.21
N GLY A 325 9.19 0.48 21.13
CA GLY A 325 10.49 0.31 20.52
C GLY A 325 11.59 1.05 21.27
N ARG A 326 12.84 0.60 21.11
CA ARG A 326 14.00 1.26 21.70
C ARG A 326 14.33 2.55 20.93
N ALA A 327 14.77 3.56 21.66
CA ALA A 327 15.36 4.76 21.11
C ALA A 327 16.68 4.49 20.39
N ALA A 328 17.22 5.54 19.78
CA ALA A 328 18.56 5.50 19.25
C ALA A 328 19.59 5.35 20.36
N LEU A 329 20.73 4.73 20.04
CA LEU A 329 21.78 4.46 21.02
C LEU A 329 22.29 5.74 21.68
N LEU A 330 22.45 6.84 20.93
CA LEU A 330 23.01 8.09 21.45
C LEU A 330 21.95 9.06 21.97
N ILE A 331 21.05 9.56 21.10
CA ILE A 331 20.02 10.54 21.46
C ILE A 331 18.63 10.07 21.01
N GLY A 332 17.71 9.90 21.97
CA GLY A 332 16.30 9.63 21.70
C GLY A 332 15.54 9.10 22.91
N PHE A 333 14.22 9.21 22.87
CA PHE A 333 13.31 8.67 23.87
C PHE A 333 12.80 7.29 23.49
N GLY A 334 12.69 6.41 24.47
CA GLY A 334 12.09 5.09 24.26
C GLY A 334 10.60 5.22 23.95
N GLY A 335 10.09 4.36 23.09
CA GLY A 335 8.66 4.33 22.79
C GLY A 335 7.86 3.85 24.00
N ASN A 336 6.67 4.40 24.21
CA ASN A 336 5.78 3.91 25.27
C ASN A 336 5.21 2.53 24.91
N GLY A 337 4.98 1.70 25.91
CA GLY A 337 4.19 0.48 25.75
C GLY A 337 2.72 0.81 25.48
N GLY A 338 2.06 -0.01 24.67
CA GLY A 338 0.62 0.08 24.45
C GLY A 338 -0.15 -0.43 25.66
N ASN A 339 -1.35 0.11 25.89
CA ASN A 339 -2.22 -0.39 26.95
C ASN A 339 -2.81 -1.76 26.59
N GLY A 340 -3.13 -2.56 27.61
CA GLY A 340 -3.98 -3.72 27.49
C GLY A 340 -5.39 -3.34 27.01
N GLY A 341 -6.04 -4.31 26.39
CA GLY A 341 -7.46 -4.22 26.06
C GLY A 341 -8.30 -4.59 27.27
N THR A 342 -9.46 -3.95 27.41
CA THR A 342 -10.39 -4.27 28.50
C THR A 342 -10.94 -5.70 28.37
N GLY A 343 -11.09 -6.43 29.47
CA GLY A 343 -11.64 -7.78 29.53
C GLY A 343 -11.74 -8.38 30.93
N THR A 344 -12.05 -9.66 31.03
CA THR A 344 -12.06 -10.44 32.29
C THR A 344 -11.11 -11.64 32.16
N PRO A 345 -9.82 -11.51 32.54
CA PRO A 345 -9.15 -10.29 33.01
C PRO A 345 -8.82 -9.31 31.87
N ASP A 346 -8.49 -8.06 32.21
CA ASP A 346 -7.91 -7.10 31.28
C ASP A 346 -6.58 -7.65 30.71
N GLY A 347 -6.25 -7.20 29.51
CA GLY A 347 -4.96 -7.49 28.90
C GLY A 347 -3.82 -6.85 29.69
N THR A 348 -2.62 -7.38 29.55
CA THR A 348 -1.45 -6.74 30.16
C THR A 348 -0.99 -5.57 29.29
N GLY A 349 -0.61 -4.45 29.91
CA GLY A 349 0.12 -3.39 29.21
C GLY A 349 1.48 -3.87 28.68
N GLY A 350 1.91 -3.29 27.56
CA GLY A 350 3.22 -3.54 26.97
C GLY A 350 4.34 -2.82 27.75
N LEU A 351 5.57 -3.31 27.61
CA LEU A 351 6.75 -2.64 28.19
C LEU A 351 7.06 -1.36 27.41
N GLY A 352 7.59 -0.35 28.08
CA GLY A 352 8.24 0.78 27.41
C GLY A 352 9.61 0.38 26.85
N GLY A 353 10.05 1.07 25.81
CA GLY A 353 11.38 0.86 25.22
C GLY A 353 12.47 1.65 25.93
N ASP A 354 13.71 1.23 25.75
CA ASP A 354 14.87 1.92 26.34
C ASP A 354 15.11 3.30 25.71
N GLY A 355 15.61 4.25 26.51
CA GLY A 355 16.07 5.56 26.03
C GLY A 355 17.53 5.55 25.56
N GLY A 356 17.97 6.63 24.91
CA GLY A 356 19.36 6.81 24.49
C GLY A 356 20.35 6.94 25.65
N GLN A 357 21.59 6.50 25.43
CA GLN A 357 22.63 6.47 26.46
C GLN A 357 23.15 7.85 26.86
N LEU A 358 23.14 8.83 25.94
CA LEU A 358 23.61 10.19 26.21
C LEU A 358 22.46 11.13 26.59
N ILE A 359 21.41 11.16 25.77
CA ILE A 359 20.18 11.93 26.05
C ILE A 359 18.99 11.06 25.69
N GLY A 360 18.13 10.79 26.68
CA GLY A 360 16.95 9.98 26.50
C GLY A 360 16.42 9.45 27.84
N VAL A 361 15.12 9.19 27.90
CA VAL A 361 14.52 8.41 28.98
C VAL A 361 13.79 7.19 28.39
N PRO A 362 13.70 6.08 29.13
CA PRO A 362 12.84 4.96 28.74
C PRO A 362 11.39 5.40 28.58
N GLY A 363 10.68 4.71 27.69
CA GLY A 363 9.24 4.88 27.54
C GLY A 363 8.48 4.34 28.76
N ASN A 364 7.27 4.85 28.97
CA ASN A 364 6.41 4.35 30.02
C ASN A 364 5.81 2.99 29.63
N PRO A 365 5.67 2.04 30.57
CA PRO A 365 4.85 0.86 30.36
C PRO A 365 3.39 1.25 30.09
N GLY A 366 2.70 0.42 29.31
CA GLY A 366 1.27 0.52 29.12
C GLY A 366 0.50 0.15 30.38
N LEU A 367 -0.70 0.70 30.49
CA LEU A 367 -1.66 0.31 31.53
C LEU A 367 -2.31 -1.04 31.16
N PRO A 368 -2.80 -1.81 32.15
CA PRO A 368 -3.74 -2.90 31.90
C PRO A 368 -5.01 -2.43 31.18
#